data_AF-A0A017RU24-F1
#
_entry.id   AF-A0A017RU24-F1
#
_cell.length_a   1.000
_cell.length_b   1.000
_cell.length_c   1.000
_cell.angle_alpha   90.00
_cell.angle_beta   90.00
_cell.angle_gamma   90.00
#
_symmetry.space_group_name_H-M   'P 1'
#
loop_
_entity.id
_entity.type
_entity.pdbx_description
1 polymer ?
#
loop_
_entity_poly.entity_id
_entity_poly.type
_entity_poly.pdbx_seq_one_letter_code
_entity_poly.pdbx_strand_id
1 'polypeptide(L)'
;MDVLRNRVIEKVSTKLPELSANDIGDLVSRAEEYFTSKTKRREVPEKAFWLWVDLSLAIHKSSLNEGEAVVSSIKRGDTTISYEASAKTGLSYFDEQIKRFMVVVSR
;
A
#
# COMPACT_ATOMS: atom_id res chain seq x y z
N MET A 1 -7.81 16.87 11.83
CA MET A 1 -7.21 15.70 12.49
C MET A 1 -8.10 14.51 12.17
N ASP A 2 -7.68 13.72 11.18
CA ASP A 2 -8.46 12.64 10.60
C ASP A 2 -8.64 11.50 11.61
N VAL A 3 -9.81 11.49 12.25
CA VAL A 3 -10.21 10.47 13.24
C VAL A 3 -10.01 9.06 12.68
N LEU A 4 -10.23 8.89 11.37
CA LEU A 4 -9.99 7.62 10.68
C LEU A 4 -8.51 7.24 10.66
N ARG A 5 -7.63 8.16 10.28
CA ARG A 5 -6.18 7.93 10.20
C ARG A 5 -5.61 7.51 11.55
N ASN A 6 -6.00 8.19 12.63
CA ASN A 6 -5.57 7.82 13.98
C ASN A 6 -6.03 6.41 14.38
N ARG A 7 -7.25 6.01 14.01
CA ARG A 7 -7.73 4.64 14.24
C ARG A 7 -6.92 3.61 13.45
N VAL A 8 -6.53 3.92 12.21
CA VAL A 8 -5.70 3.02 11.39
C VAL A 8 -4.32 2.86 12.04
N ILE A 9 -3.69 3.97 12.45
CA ILE A 9 -2.40 3.97 13.16
C ILE A 9 -2.47 3.10 14.42
N GLU A 10 -3.51 3.22 15.24
CA GLU A 10 -3.69 2.40 16.45
C GLU A 10 -3.81 0.90 16.13
N LYS A 11 -4.52 0.54 15.06
CA LYS A 11 -4.64 -0.87 14.64
C LYS A 11 -3.34 -1.41 14.07
N VAL A 12 -2.62 -0.63 13.27
CA VAL A 12 -1.33 -1.02 12.71
C VAL A 12 -0.29 -1.14 13.82
N SER A 13 -0.25 -0.22 14.79
CA SER A 13 0.66 -0.30 15.95
C SER A 13 0.40 -1.53 16.82
N THR A 14 -0.86 -1.93 16.97
CA THR A 14 -1.22 -3.16 17.69
C THR A 14 -0.73 -4.41 16.95
N LYS A 15 -0.70 -4.39 15.61
CA LYS A 15 -0.27 -5.51 14.77
C LYS A 15 1.25 -5.55 14.57
N LEU A 16 1.91 -4.39 14.62
CA LEU A 16 3.35 -4.21 14.46
C LEU A 16 3.89 -3.36 15.62
N PRO A 17 3.95 -3.92 16.85
CA PRO A 17 4.41 -3.19 18.03
C PRO A 17 5.93 -2.91 17.99
N GLU A 18 6.65 -3.52 17.07
CA GLU A 18 8.09 -3.36 16.85
C GLU A 18 8.46 -2.07 16.10
N LEU A 19 7.51 -1.43 15.42
CA LEU A 19 7.73 -0.21 14.65
C LEU A 19 7.50 1.05 15.48
N SER A 20 8.25 2.10 15.18
CA SER A 20 8.01 3.42 15.75
C SER A 20 6.68 4.00 15.25
N ALA A 21 6.04 4.83 16.07
CA ALA A 21 4.87 5.59 15.66
C ALA A 21 5.12 6.43 14.38
N ASN A 22 6.37 6.84 14.16
CA ASN A 22 6.77 7.56 12.95
C ASN A 22 6.75 6.65 11.71
N ASP A 23 7.33 5.45 11.81
CA ASP A 23 7.33 4.46 10.72
C ASP A 23 5.91 3.98 10.39
N ILE A 24 5.09 3.77 11.43
CA ILE A 24 3.67 3.44 11.28
C ILE A 24 2.94 4.59 10.57
N GLY A 25 3.22 5.84 10.94
CA GLY A 25 2.67 7.02 10.26
C GLY A 25 3.03 7.05 8.77
N ASP A 26 4.29 6.74 8.43
CA ASP A 26 4.77 6.67 7.04
C ASP A 26 4.07 5.55 6.25
N LEU A 27 3.92 4.35 6.85
CA LEU A 27 3.20 3.23 6.26
C LEU A 27 1.74 3.55 5.98
N VAL A 28 1.06 4.17 6.94
CA VAL A 28 -0.34 4.59 6.79
C VAL A 28 -0.45 5.63 5.67
N SER A 29 0.44 6.61 5.62
CA SER A 29 0.46 7.62 4.55
C SER A 29 0.73 7.01 3.17
N ARG A 30 1.66 6.06 3.04
CA ARG A 30 1.90 5.33 1.78
C ARG A 30 0.68 4.52 1.35
N ALA A 31 0.01 3.86 2.30
CA ALA A 31 -1.21 3.11 2.00
C ALA A 31 -2.36 4.02 1.55
N GLU A 32 -2.46 5.22 2.14
CA GLU A 32 -3.40 6.26 1.74
C GLU A 32 -3.14 6.75 0.32
N GLU A 33 -1.89 7.09 0.03
CA GLU A 33 -1.46 7.53 -1.30
C GLU A 33 -1.71 6.44 -2.35
N TYR A 34 -1.41 5.18 -2.03
CA TYR A 34 -1.70 4.06 -2.91
C TYR A 34 -3.21 3.94 -3.20
N PHE A 35 -4.03 4.01 -2.16
CA PHE A 35 -5.49 3.91 -2.31
C PHE A 35 -6.06 5.09 -3.12
N THR A 36 -5.67 6.32 -2.81
CA THR A 36 -6.16 7.53 -3.49
C THR A 36 -5.69 7.60 -4.94
N SER A 37 -4.43 7.22 -5.21
CA SER A 37 -3.87 7.13 -6.57
C SER A 37 -4.64 6.16 -7.46
N LYS A 38 -5.03 5.00 -6.91
CA LYS A 38 -5.79 3.93 -7.60
C LYS A 38 -7.27 4.26 -7.75
N THR A 39 -7.90 4.81 -6.72
CA THR A 39 -9.35 5.10 -6.73
C THR A 39 -9.72 6.46 -7.32
N LYS A 40 -8.71 7.32 -7.54
CA LYS A 40 -8.86 8.75 -7.90
C LYS A 40 -9.70 9.54 -6.89
N ARG A 41 -9.85 9.04 -5.65
CA ARG A 41 -10.49 9.76 -4.55
C ARG A 41 -9.49 10.72 -3.89
N ARG A 42 -10.01 11.79 -3.29
CA ARG A 42 -9.21 12.69 -2.45
C ARG A 42 -8.87 12.07 -1.08
N GLU A 43 -9.76 11.24 -0.55
CA GLU A 43 -9.66 10.70 0.81
C GLU A 43 -10.14 9.24 0.86
N VAL A 44 -9.63 8.49 1.83
CA VAL A 44 -10.03 7.09 2.07
C VAL A 44 -11.37 7.07 2.82
N PRO A 45 -12.41 6.43 2.26
CA PRO A 45 -13.70 6.34 2.95
C PRO A 45 -13.60 5.45 4.18
N GLU A 46 -14.41 5.71 5.21
CA GLU A 46 -14.43 4.87 6.44
C GLU A 46 -14.71 3.39 6.16
N LYS A 47 -15.49 3.08 5.13
CA LYS A 47 -15.76 1.70 4.69
C LYS A 47 -14.50 0.95 4.22
N ALA A 48 -13.45 1.66 3.82
CA ALA A 48 -12.15 1.09 3.44
C ALA A 48 -11.17 1.05 4.62
N PHE A 49 -11.63 1.26 5.85
CA PHE A 49 -10.78 1.25 7.05
C PHE A 49 -9.91 -0.02 7.16
N TRP A 50 -10.52 -1.20 7.12
CA TRP A 50 -9.79 -2.47 7.21
C TRP A 50 -8.85 -2.68 6.02
N LEU A 51 -9.28 -2.24 4.83
CA LEU A 51 -8.44 -2.28 3.63
C LEU A 51 -7.20 -1.39 3.78
N TRP A 52 -7.33 -0.22 4.42
CA TRP A 52 -6.22 0.68 4.67
C TRP A 52 -5.23 0.08 5.69
N VAL A 53 -5.74 -0.57 6.76
CA VAL A 53 -4.91 -1.33 7.70
C VAL A 53 -4.14 -2.43 6.97
N ASP A 54 -4.85 -3.27 6.21
CA ASP A 54 -4.24 -4.38 5.48
C ASP A 54 -3.22 -3.91 4.44
N LEU A 55 -3.48 -2.80 3.74
CA LEU A 55 -2.51 -2.18 2.82
C LEU A 55 -1.26 -1.73 3.56
N SER A 56 -1.40 -1.11 4.74
CA SER A 56 -0.25 -0.67 5.53
C SER A 56 0.64 -1.86 5.94
N LEU A 57 0.02 -2.97 6.38
CA LEU A 57 0.71 -4.21 6.70
C LEU A 57 1.37 -4.84 5.47
N ALA A 58 0.68 -4.82 4.33
CA ALA A 58 1.18 -5.37 3.07
C ALA A 58 2.35 -4.57 2.52
N ILE A 59 2.34 -3.23 2.65
CA ILE A 59 3.46 -2.36 2.29
C ILE A 59 4.65 -2.68 3.18
N HIS A 60 4.47 -2.76 4.51
CA HIS A 60 5.54 -3.13 5.42
C HIS A 60 6.15 -4.50 5.09
N LYS A 61 5.31 -5.52 4.87
CA LYS A 61 5.74 -6.86 4.48
C LYS A 61 6.44 -6.89 3.11
N SER A 62 6.01 -6.03 2.19
CA SER A 62 6.64 -5.89 0.88
C SER A 62 8.00 -5.24 1.03
N SER A 63 8.15 -4.18 1.82
CA SER A 63 9.46 -3.55 2.09
C SER A 63 10.44 -4.49 2.80
N LEU A 64 9.95 -5.40 3.64
CA LEU A 64 10.77 -6.47 4.21
C LEU A 64 11.17 -7.55 3.18
N ASN A 65 10.29 -7.86 2.22
CA ASN A 65 10.56 -8.81 1.13
C ASN A 65 11.32 -8.20 -0.06
N GLU A 66 11.39 -6.87 -0.19
CA GLU A 66 12.16 -6.20 -1.25
C GLU A 66 13.68 -6.44 -1.10
N GLY A 67 14.14 -6.97 0.04
CA GLY A 67 15.48 -7.55 0.19
C GLY A 67 15.71 -8.86 -0.58
N GLU A 68 14.66 -9.51 -1.09
CA GLU A 68 14.69 -10.74 -1.91
C GLU A 68 14.18 -10.50 -3.35
N ALA A 69 14.34 -9.28 -3.87
CA ALA A 69 14.15 -9.04 -5.31
C ALA A 69 15.32 -9.69 -6.09
N VAL A 70 15.13 -10.94 -6.52
CA VAL A 70 16.01 -11.65 -7.47
C VAL A 70 16.09 -10.81 -8.75
N VAL A 71 17.22 -10.12 -8.93
CA VAL A 71 17.56 -9.36 -10.14
C VAL A 71 17.89 -10.36 -11.24
N SER A 72 16.92 -10.72 -12.09
CA SER A 72 17.12 -11.76 -13.12
C SER A 72 17.77 -11.28 -14.42
N SER A 73 17.90 -9.98 -14.71
CA SER A 73 18.74 -9.52 -15.83
C SER A 73 18.99 -8.00 -15.86
N ILE A 74 20.28 -7.63 -15.80
CA ILE A 74 20.75 -6.31 -16.22
C ILE A 74 21.18 -6.42 -17.69
N LYS A 75 20.32 -6.00 -18.63
CA LYS A 75 20.77 -5.73 -20.00
C LYS A 75 21.33 -4.31 -20.03
N ARG A 76 22.66 -4.24 -20.09
CA ARG A 76 23.47 -3.02 -20.13
C ARG A 76 23.07 -2.16 -21.35
N GLY A 77 22.32 -1.07 -21.15
CA GLY A 77 22.03 -0.09 -22.22
C GLY A 77 20.66 0.58 -22.19
N ASP A 78 19.71 0.09 -21.39
CA ASP A 78 18.37 0.68 -21.29
C ASP A 78 18.15 1.21 -19.87
N THR A 79 17.95 2.52 -19.70
CA THR A 79 17.63 3.15 -18.40
C THR A 79 16.18 2.89 -17.99
N THR A 80 15.61 1.77 -18.44
CA THR A 80 14.25 1.35 -18.14
C THR A 80 14.35 0.20 -17.16
N ILE A 81 14.21 0.49 -15.87
CA ILE A 81 14.04 -0.55 -14.85
C ILE A 81 12.66 -1.18 -15.10
N SER A 82 12.63 -2.29 -15.82
CA SER A 82 11.44 -3.14 -15.89
C SER A 82 11.42 -4.01 -14.64
N TYR A 83 10.57 -3.62 -13.68
CA TYR A 83 10.18 -4.48 -12.57
C TYR A 83 9.37 -5.65 -13.16
N GLU A 84 9.99 -6.82 -13.34
CA GLU A 84 9.21 -8.03 -13.59
C GLU A 84 8.28 -8.21 -12.39
N ALA A 85 6.97 -8.22 -12.66
CA ALA A 85 5.91 -8.54 -11.71
C ALA A 85 5.95 -10.02 -11.30
N SER A 86 7.13 -10.51 -10.92
CA SER A 86 7.37 -11.86 -10.45
C SER A 86 7.30 -11.91 -8.93
N ALA A 87 6.22 -11.34 -8.42
CA ALA A 87 5.53 -11.80 -7.24
C ALA A 87 4.09 -11.40 -7.52
N LYS A 88 3.12 -12.27 -7.21
CA LYS A 88 1.82 -11.75 -6.78
C LYS A 88 2.08 -11.06 -5.45
N THR A 89 2.72 -9.89 -5.50
CA THR A 89 3.03 -9.02 -4.37
C THR A 89 1.70 -8.82 -3.66
N GLY A 90 1.63 -8.96 -2.34
CA GLY A 90 0.37 -9.00 -1.59
C GLY A 90 -0.58 -7.83 -1.92
N LEU A 91 -0.04 -6.73 -2.43
CA LEU A 91 -0.76 -5.56 -2.99
C LEU A 91 -1.70 -5.88 -4.17
N SER A 92 -1.37 -6.85 -5.04
CA SER A 92 -2.20 -7.25 -6.19
C SER A 92 -3.54 -7.87 -5.78
N TYR A 93 -3.60 -8.55 -4.62
CA TYR A 93 -4.87 -9.01 -4.05
C TYR A 93 -5.76 -7.83 -3.62
N PHE A 94 -5.15 -6.76 -3.12
CA PHE A 94 -5.86 -5.56 -2.72
C PHE A 94 -6.32 -4.73 -3.91
N ASP A 95 -5.67 -4.78 -5.08
CA ASP A 95 -6.10 -4.06 -6.29
C ASP A 95 -7.55 -4.39 -6.67
N GLU A 96 -7.99 -5.65 -6.58
CA GLU A 96 -9.38 -6.02 -6.86
C GLU A 96 -10.37 -5.45 -5.83
N GLN A 97 -9.96 -5.34 -4.57
CA GLN A 97 -10.78 -4.76 -3.52
C GLN A 97 -10.84 -3.24 -3.63
N ILE A 98 -9.71 -2.60 -3.96
CA ILE A 98 -9.59 -1.16 -4.20
C ILE A 98 -10.45 -0.72 -5.39
N LYS A 99 -10.52 -1.54 -6.44
CA LYS A 99 -11.39 -1.29 -7.61
C LYS A 99 -12.85 -1.05 -7.22
N ARG A 100 -13.36 -1.67 -6.15
CA ARG A 100 -14.73 -1.46 -5.64
C ARG A 100 -14.98 -0.03 -5.14
N PHE A 101 -13.91 0.68 -4.83
CA PHE A 101 -13.96 2.07 -4.38
C PHE A 101 -13.57 3.08 -5.47
N MET A 102 -13.20 2.62 -6.67
CA MET A 102 -12.95 3.53 -7.79
C MET A 102 -14.19 4.39 -8.04
N VAL A 103 -13.95 5.69 -8.21
CA VAL A 103 -15.00 6.57 -8.73
C VAL A 103 -15.21 6.14 -10.18
N VAL A 104 -16.33 5.47 -10.46
CA VAL A 104 -16.79 5.29 -11.83
C VAL A 104 -17.12 6.69 -12.33
N VAL A 105 -16.19 7.28 -13.08
CA VAL A 105 -16.49 8.44 -13.90
C VAL A 105 -17.36 7.90 -15.03
N SER A 106 -18.67 7.86 -14.81
CA SER A 106 -19.64 7.72 -15.89
C SER A 106 -19.44 8.92 -16.80
N ARG A 107 -18.84 8.68 -17.97
CA ARG A 107 -18.75 9.64 -19.06
C ARG A 107 -20.04 9.64 -19.86
#